data_AF-F8JA04-F1
#
_entry.id   AF-F8JA04-F1
#
_cell.length_a   1.000
_cell.length_b   1.000
_cell.length_c   1.000
_cell.angle_alpha   90.00
_cell.angle_beta   90.00
_cell.angle_gamma   90.00
#
_symmetry.space_group_name_H-M   'P 1'
#
loop_
_entity.id
_entity.type
_entity.pdbx_description
1 polymer ?
#
loop_
_entity_poly.entity_id
_entity_poly.type
_entity_poly.pdbx_seq_one_letter_code
_entity_poly.pdbx_strand_id
1 'polypeptide(L)'
;MSGSFEEFLLSERLVTQSDIDSVAKFRQETGASIFSALRKASGVQSQVLVRAIADYHRVPRVDEAEWTRYPPIRANLSPAFLRENKVCPLGETEDGVLVAMEDPSDVQSINALRIALEKEILPRVAAAEDILAAIERAVRERGTATIWQDVGNAEAGADDVEHLRDMALGAPVVRYVNQMIQHAVHARATDIHIEPFDGRVAIRIRVDGMLRDVSPPPAQMSKAVVSRVKILSGLNIAERRLPQDGRARIRINEHRLDLRIATIPTIHGEAVAIRLLDNVRRMLDFAPLGFNARDEAEIRKHLSAPYGLMLVTGPTGSGKTTTLATALSLLNKSHRKILTIEDPIEYELDGVNQTQAKPSIGLTFADALRSFLRHDPDVLMVGEMRDGETASIAIHAALTGHLVLSTLHTNTAAGAVPRLLDMGIDAFLLASSLRCVIGQRLVRVLCDHCKRPSREPLSLGRGGSEVRAEDQHWEAVGCERCFGTGYAGRIVIAEVLSIDDEIRNLIRPDAQMAQIEALGRSKGMTTMIMDGLAKCRSGKTTQEEVRRVALDI
;
A
#
# COMPACT_ATOMS: atom_id res chain seq x y z
N MET A 1 -23.19 47.68 -18.81
CA MET A 1 -24.38 47.05 -19.41
C MET A 1 -25.15 46.42 -18.27
N SER A 2 -26.46 46.65 -18.19
CA SER A 2 -27.32 46.20 -17.08
C SER A 2 -28.19 45.01 -17.48
N GLY A 3 -27.60 44.05 -18.22
CA GLY A 3 -28.21 42.76 -18.57
C GLY A 3 -27.35 41.64 -18.01
N SER A 4 -27.91 40.44 -17.86
CA SER A 4 -27.20 39.25 -17.38
C SER A 4 -26.13 38.78 -18.37
N PHE A 5 -25.18 37.95 -17.93
CA PHE A 5 -24.16 37.40 -18.83
C PHE A 5 -24.80 36.48 -19.89
N GLU A 6 -25.85 35.76 -19.51
CA GLU A 6 -26.67 34.94 -20.39
C GLU A 6 -27.32 35.77 -21.51
N GLU A 7 -27.91 36.92 -21.17
CA GLU A 7 -28.48 37.85 -22.15
C GLU A 7 -27.43 38.41 -23.11
N PHE A 8 -26.22 38.69 -22.60
CA PHE A 8 -25.09 39.13 -23.43
C PHE A 8 -24.65 38.04 -24.42
N LEU A 9 -24.54 36.79 -23.99
CA LEU A 9 -24.18 35.68 -24.89
C LEU A 9 -25.25 35.46 -25.99
N LEU A 10 -26.53 35.63 -25.66
CA LEU A 10 -27.63 35.55 -26.62
C LEU A 10 -27.60 36.72 -27.61
N SER A 11 -27.33 37.95 -27.15
CA SER A 11 -27.25 39.12 -28.03
C SER A 11 -26.09 39.05 -29.01
N GLU A 12 -24.97 38.47 -28.59
CA GLU A 12 -23.78 38.23 -29.44
C GLU A 12 -23.91 36.96 -30.30
N ARG A 13 -25.06 36.24 -30.22
CA ARG A 13 -25.33 34.98 -30.94
C ARG A 13 -24.28 33.90 -30.71
N LEU A 14 -23.67 33.89 -29.53
CA LEU A 14 -22.65 32.91 -29.14
C LEU A 14 -23.25 31.62 -28.58
N VAL A 15 -24.49 31.68 -28.09
CA VAL A 15 -25.26 30.56 -27.57
C VAL A 15 -26.72 30.69 -28.02
N THR A 16 -27.45 29.58 -28.01
CA THR A 16 -28.90 29.54 -28.22
C THR A 16 -29.65 29.50 -26.88
N GLN A 17 -30.95 29.77 -26.89
CA GLN A 17 -31.77 29.61 -25.70
C GLN A 17 -31.74 28.16 -25.16
N SER A 18 -31.69 27.19 -26.06
CA SER A 18 -31.56 25.77 -25.70
C SER A 18 -30.25 25.46 -24.97
N ASP A 19 -29.17 26.17 -25.30
CA ASP A 19 -27.88 26.01 -24.61
C ASP A 19 -27.94 26.60 -23.20
N ILE A 20 -28.55 27.77 -23.05
CA ILE A 20 -28.77 28.41 -21.74
C ILE A 20 -29.62 27.51 -20.82
N ASP A 21 -30.69 26.92 -21.35
CA ASP A 21 -31.54 26.01 -20.58
C ASP A 21 -30.78 24.74 -20.13
N SER A 22 -29.92 24.21 -21.02
CA SER A 22 -29.06 23.06 -20.72
C SER A 22 -28.00 23.39 -19.66
N VAL A 23 -27.42 24.58 -19.74
CA VAL A 23 -26.47 25.13 -18.75
C VAL A 23 -27.15 25.28 -17.40
N ALA A 24 -28.36 25.86 -17.35
CA ALA A 24 -29.11 26.05 -16.11
C ALA A 24 -29.41 24.70 -15.42
N LYS A 25 -29.83 23.69 -16.20
CA LYS A 25 -30.05 22.34 -15.70
C LYS A 25 -28.77 21.71 -15.15
N PHE A 26 -27.65 21.82 -15.87
CA PHE A 26 -26.36 21.29 -15.43
C PHE A 26 -25.89 21.94 -14.12
N ARG A 27 -26.07 23.26 -13.98
CA ARG A 27 -25.74 23.98 -12.74
C ARG A 27 -26.60 23.52 -11.57
N GLN A 28 -27.89 23.27 -11.79
CA GLN A 28 -28.79 22.79 -10.74
C GLN A 28 -28.43 21.38 -10.26
N GLU A 29 -27.99 20.51 -11.16
CA GLU A 29 -27.59 19.13 -10.84
C GLU A 29 -26.21 19.03 -10.18
N THR A 30 -25.27 19.92 -10.54
CA THR A 30 -23.85 19.78 -10.16
C THR A 30 -23.31 20.88 -9.26
N GLY A 31 -24.04 21.99 -9.08
CA GLY A 31 -23.56 23.18 -8.37
C GLY A 31 -22.44 23.93 -9.11
N ALA A 32 -22.17 23.60 -10.37
CA ALA A 32 -21.07 24.19 -11.13
C ALA A 32 -21.27 25.70 -11.42
N SER A 33 -20.16 26.43 -11.58
CA SER A 33 -20.19 27.82 -12.08
C SER A 33 -20.79 27.89 -13.48
N ILE A 34 -21.33 29.06 -13.84
CA ILE A 34 -21.89 29.31 -15.18
C ILE A 34 -20.87 29.06 -16.29
N PHE A 35 -19.60 29.39 -16.06
CA PHE A 35 -18.51 29.21 -17.01
C PHE A 35 -18.16 27.73 -17.22
N SER A 36 -18.10 26.95 -16.14
CA SER A 36 -17.90 25.49 -16.19
C SER A 36 -19.07 24.77 -16.87
N ALA A 37 -20.30 25.24 -16.62
CA ALA A 37 -21.52 24.69 -17.20
C ALA A 37 -21.66 25.03 -18.69
N LEU A 38 -21.37 26.27 -19.09
CA LEU A 38 -21.33 26.70 -20.50
C LEU A 38 -20.39 25.80 -21.30
N ARG A 39 -19.16 25.60 -20.81
CA ARG A 39 -18.18 24.76 -21.51
C ARG A 39 -18.64 23.32 -21.73
N LYS A 40 -19.36 22.73 -20.77
CA LYS A 40 -19.81 21.34 -20.86
C LYS A 40 -21.11 21.17 -21.64
N ALA A 41 -21.99 22.17 -21.63
CA ALA A 41 -23.35 22.04 -22.14
C ALA A 41 -23.63 22.79 -23.45
N SER A 42 -22.88 23.85 -23.79
CA SER A 42 -23.19 24.71 -24.97
C SER A 42 -22.37 24.42 -26.23
N GLY A 43 -21.37 23.53 -26.18
CA GLY A 43 -20.50 23.21 -27.32
C GLY A 43 -19.64 24.38 -27.85
N VAL A 44 -19.68 25.54 -27.18
CA VAL A 44 -18.90 26.73 -27.55
C VAL A 44 -17.41 26.49 -27.30
N GLN A 45 -16.57 26.87 -28.26
CA GLN A 45 -15.12 26.76 -28.12
C GLN A 45 -14.60 27.62 -26.96
N SER A 46 -13.69 27.07 -26.14
CA SER A 46 -13.14 27.75 -24.95
C SER A 46 -12.64 29.17 -25.26
N GLN A 47 -11.97 29.39 -26.39
CA GLN A 47 -11.41 30.69 -26.79
C GLN A 47 -12.48 31.75 -27.07
N VAL A 48 -13.62 31.34 -27.62
CA VAL A 48 -14.77 32.23 -27.88
C VAL A 48 -15.41 32.65 -26.57
N LEU A 49 -15.54 31.71 -25.63
CA LEU A 49 -16.10 31.99 -24.30
C LEU A 49 -15.18 32.92 -23.50
N VAL A 50 -13.87 32.68 -23.47
CA VAL A 50 -12.88 33.56 -22.81
C VAL A 50 -12.96 34.99 -23.34
N ARG A 51 -13.13 35.17 -24.65
CA ARG A 51 -13.32 36.50 -25.26
C ARG A 51 -14.62 37.16 -24.81
N ALA A 52 -15.74 36.43 -24.82
CA ALA A 52 -17.02 36.95 -24.39
C ALA A 52 -17.01 37.39 -22.91
N ILE A 53 -16.38 36.60 -22.03
CA ILE A 53 -16.22 36.92 -20.60
C ILE A 53 -15.41 38.22 -20.43
N ALA A 54 -14.28 38.32 -21.12
CA ALA A 54 -13.42 39.50 -21.09
C ALA A 54 -14.16 40.77 -21.55
N ASP A 55 -14.89 40.67 -22.67
CA ASP A 55 -15.64 41.79 -23.26
C ASP A 55 -16.79 42.24 -22.35
N TYR A 56 -17.53 41.29 -21.75
CA TYR A 56 -18.63 41.57 -20.83
C TYR A 56 -18.16 42.23 -19.53
N HIS A 57 -17.14 41.66 -18.89
CA HIS A 57 -16.60 42.18 -17.62
C HIS A 57 -15.63 43.36 -17.80
N ARG A 58 -15.25 43.68 -19.04
CA ARG A 58 -14.22 44.69 -19.38
C ARG A 58 -12.88 44.40 -18.70
N VAL A 59 -12.52 43.12 -18.61
CA VAL A 59 -11.28 42.64 -18.01
C VAL A 59 -10.37 42.13 -19.14
N PRO A 60 -9.08 42.49 -19.18
CA PRO A 60 -8.17 42.01 -20.22
C PRO A 60 -8.01 40.48 -20.18
N ARG A 61 -7.72 39.87 -21.33
CA ARG A 61 -7.34 38.45 -21.41
C ARG A 61 -5.87 38.29 -21.12
N VAL A 62 -5.47 37.07 -20.74
CA VAL A 62 -4.06 36.73 -20.59
C VAL A 62 -3.37 36.67 -21.97
N ASP A 63 -2.25 37.36 -22.12
CA ASP A 63 -1.36 37.27 -23.29
C ASP A 63 -0.39 36.07 -23.17
N GLU A 64 0.01 35.46 -24.28
CA GLU A 64 1.01 34.41 -24.33
C GLU A 64 2.36 34.84 -23.71
N ALA A 65 2.70 36.12 -23.85
CA ALA A 65 3.86 36.70 -23.20
C ALA A 65 3.73 36.76 -21.66
N GLU A 66 2.52 36.98 -21.13
CA GLU A 66 2.26 37.03 -19.69
C GLU A 66 2.41 35.65 -19.03
N TRP A 67 2.13 34.56 -19.74
CA TRP A 67 2.36 33.19 -19.27
C TRP A 67 3.83 32.79 -19.13
N THR A 68 4.72 33.54 -19.80
CA THR A 68 6.15 33.20 -19.93
C THR A 68 7.04 34.16 -19.14
N ARG A 69 6.66 35.43 -19.06
CA ARG A 69 7.48 36.51 -18.50
C ARG A 69 7.59 36.47 -16.98
N TYR A 70 6.61 35.87 -16.31
CA TYR A 70 6.56 35.78 -14.87
C TYR A 70 6.25 34.33 -14.48
N PRO A 71 7.14 33.64 -13.74
CA PRO A 71 6.90 32.26 -13.36
C PRO A 71 5.70 32.20 -12.41
N PRO A 72 4.70 31.36 -12.70
CA PRO A 72 3.50 31.32 -11.90
C PRO A 72 3.84 30.93 -10.46
N ILE A 73 3.35 31.73 -9.52
CA ILE A 73 3.44 31.58 -8.07
C ILE A 73 4.79 32.06 -7.45
N ARG A 74 4.80 33.31 -6.97
CA ARG A 74 5.64 33.78 -5.86
C ARG A 74 4.73 34.20 -4.70
N ALA A 75 4.28 33.24 -3.89
CA ALA A 75 3.69 33.43 -2.55
C ALA A 75 3.08 32.12 -2.01
N ASN A 76 2.72 32.14 -0.73
CA ASN A 76 2.16 31.09 0.13
C ASN A 76 0.75 30.59 -0.25
N LEU A 77 0.46 30.45 -1.54
CA LEU A 77 -0.81 29.96 -2.04
C LEU A 77 -0.79 28.44 -2.27
N SER A 78 -1.79 27.75 -1.72
CA SER A 78 -1.96 26.30 -1.88
C SER A 78 -2.29 25.95 -3.33
N PRO A 79 -1.60 24.98 -3.96
CA PRO A 79 -1.98 24.48 -5.28
C PRO A 79 -3.41 23.90 -5.32
N ALA A 80 -3.94 23.42 -4.19
CA ALA A 80 -5.33 22.99 -4.11
C ALA A 80 -6.29 24.18 -4.26
N PHE A 81 -6.02 25.29 -3.57
CA PHE A 81 -6.81 26.52 -3.67
C PHE A 81 -6.79 27.08 -5.10
N LEU A 82 -5.61 27.11 -5.74
CA LEU A 82 -5.46 27.59 -7.12
C LEU A 82 -6.24 26.72 -8.12
N ARG A 83 -6.24 25.39 -7.94
CA ARG A 83 -6.99 24.46 -8.79
C ARG A 83 -8.50 24.55 -8.58
N GLU A 84 -8.92 24.59 -7.31
CA GLU A 84 -10.33 24.60 -6.93
C GLU A 84 -11.02 25.87 -7.43
N ASN A 85 -10.37 27.02 -7.24
CA ASN A 85 -10.91 28.31 -7.66
C ASN A 85 -10.51 28.69 -9.09
N LYS A 86 -9.70 27.87 -9.77
CA LYS A 86 -9.19 28.12 -11.13
C LYS A 86 -8.62 29.53 -11.28
N VAL A 87 -7.70 29.86 -10.39
CA VAL A 87 -6.95 31.11 -10.38
C VAL A 87 -5.45 30.83 -10.39
N CYS A 88 -4.68 31.62 -11.12
CA CYS A 88 -3.22 31.48 -11.19
C CYS A 88 -2.53 32.85 -11.22
N PRO A 89 -1.75 33.22 -10.19
CA PRO A 89 -0.92 34.42 -10.24
C PRO A 89 0.11 34.31 -11.35
N LEU A 90 0.09 35.29 -12.25
CA LEU A 90 1.02 35.39 -13.37
C LEU A 90 2.29 36.08 -12.91
N GLY A 91 2.18 37.28 -12.33
CA GLY A 91 3.33 38.08 -11.89
C GLY A 91 2.93 39.38 -11.21
N GLU A 92 3.91 40.09 -10.68
CA GLU A 92 3.71 41.38 -10.02
C GLU A 92 4.06 42.54 -10.95
N THR A 93 3.29 43.62 -10.84
CA THR A 93 3.50 44.91 -11.50
C THR A 93 3.51 46.01 -10.44
N GLU A 94 3.83 47.25 -10.83
CA GLU A 94 3.78 48.40 -9.91
C GLU A 94 2.35 48.62 -9.35
N ASP A 95 1.32 48.25 -10.11
CA ASP A 95 -0.09 48.46 -9.76
C ASP A 95 -0.72 47.28 -8.99
N GLY A 96 -0.02 46.14 -8.88
CA GLY A 96 -0.55 44.94 -8.21
C GLY A 96 -0.16 43.61 -8.87
N VAL A 97 -0.83 42.53 -8.46
CA VAL A 97 -0.56 41.17 -8.94
C VAL A 97 -1.52 40.82 -10.08
N LEU A 98 -0.96 40.47 -11.24
CA LEU A 98 -1.69 39.91 -12.36
C LEU A 98 -2.15 38.50 -12.02
N VAL A 99 -3.44 38.21 -12.13
CA VAL A 99 -4.01 36.89 -11.83
C VAL A 99 -4.87 36.41 -12.99
N ALA A 100 -4.50 35.28 -13.58
CA ALA A 100 -5.34 34.56 -14.52
C ALA A 100 -6.52 33.91 -13.78
N MET A 101 -7.75 34.14 -14.25
CA MET A 101 -8.98 33.64 -13.64
C MET A 101 -9.94 33.11 -14.72
N GLU A 102 -10.62 32.00 -14.45
CA GLU A 102 -11.74 31.55 -15.29
C GLU A 102 -12.94 32.50 -15.15
N ASP A 103 -13.21 32.96 -13.93
CA ASP A 103 -14.34 33.82 -13.57
C ASP A 103 -13.85 35.12 -12.89
N PRO A 104 -13.83 36.26 -13.60
CA PRO A 104 -13.43 37.54 -13.00
C PRO A 104 -14.50 38.14 -12.07
N SER A 105 -15.69 37.53 -11.96
CA SER A 105 -16.75 37.92 -11.02
C SER A 105 -16.66 37.19 -9.67
N ASP A 106 -15.73 36.24 -9.52
CA ASP A 106 -15.48 35.56 -8.26
C ASP A 106 -14.76 36.48 -7.26
N VAL A 107 -15.56 37.35 -6.63
CA VAL A 107 -15.10 38.30 -5.61
C VAL A 107 -14.50 37.59 -4.40
N GLN A 108 -14.92 36.35 -4.09
CA GLN A 108 -14.40 35.60 -2.96
C GLN A 108 -12.95 35.19 -3.21
N SER A 109 -12.66 34.63 -4.38
CA SER A 109 -11.30 34.29 -4.78
C SER A 109 -10.40 35.52 -4.89
N ILE A 110 -10.92 36.63 -5.43
CA ILE A 110 -10.18 37.90 -5.50
C ILE A 110 -9.84 38.42 -4.09
N ASN A 111 -10.79 38.41 -3.17
CA ASN A 111 -10.56 38.86 -1.80
C ASN A 111 -9.58 37.94 -1.04
N ALA A 112 -9.71 36.63 -1.21
CA ALA A 112 -8.79 35.65 -0.63
C ALA A 112 -7.35 35.85 -1.13
N LEU A 113 -7.19 36.10 -2.43
CA LEU A 113 -5.90 36.43 -3.03
C LEU A 113 -5.36 37.78 -2.55
N ARG A 114 -6.21 38.82 -2.43
CA ARG A 114 -5.82 40.13 -1.91
C ARG A 114 -5.27 40.02 -0.48
N ILE A 115 -5.92 39.23 0.38
CA ILE A 115 -5.46 38.97 1.75
C ILE A 115 -4.15 38.18 1.74
N ALA A 116 -4.07 37.11 0.96
CA ALA A 116 -2.92 36.22 0.95
C ALA A 116 -1.66 36.81 0.31
N LEU A 117 -1.81 37.78 -0.59
CA LEU A 117 -0.72 38.43 -1.32
C LEU A 117 -0.42 39.85 -0.80
N GLU A 118 -1.27 40.38 0.07
CA GLU A 118 -1.19 41.76 0.63
C GLU A 118 -1.05 42.84 -0.45
N LYS A 119 -1.62 42.60 -1.63
CA LYS A 119 -1.48 43.44 -2.84
C LYS A 119 -2.80 43.49 -3.60
N GLU A 120 -2.97 44.55 -4.39
CA GLU A 120 -4.14 44.66 -5.26
C GLU A 120 -4.09 43.59 -6.35
N ILE A 121 -5.26 43.02 -6.66
CA ILE A 121 -5.40 41.94 -7.64
C ILE A 121 -5.85 42.55 -8.96
N LEU A 122 -5.12 42.26 -10.03
CA LEU A 122 -5.38 42.71 -11.39
C LEU A 122 -5.86 41.49 -12.20
N PRO A 123 -7.18 41.27 -12.34
CA PRO A 123 -7.69 40.08 -13.00
C PRO A 123 -7.34 40.05 -14.48
N ARG A 124 -7.12 38.84 -15.00
CA ARG A 124 -6.98 38.52 -16.41
C ARG A 124 -7.81 37.29 -16.73
N VAL A 125 -8.61 37.33 -17.79
CA VAL A 125 -9.46 36.19 -18.16
C VAL A 125 -8.65 35.17 -18.97
N ALA A 126 -8.72 33.90 -18.59
CA ALA A 126 -8.12 32.78 -19.32
C ALA A 126 -8.98 31.52 -19.26
N ALA A 127 -8.71 30.56 -20.16
CA ALA A 127 -9.38 29.26 -20.11
C ALA A 127 -8.89 28.46 -18.90
N ALA A 128 -9.79 27.69 -18.27
CA ALA A 128 -9.44 26.85 -17.13
C ALA A 128 -8.34 25.83 -17.46
N GLU A 129 -8.31 25.31 -18.68
CA GLU A 129 -7.28 24.39 -19.16
C GLU A 129 -5.89 25.03 -19.09
N ASP A 130 -5.78 26.27 -19.56
CA ASP A 130 -4.51 27.00 -19.59
C ASP A 130 -4.06 27.36 -18.16
N ILE A 131 -5.01 27.77 -17.32
CA ILE A 131 -4.79 28.04 -15.89
C ILE A 131 -4.30 26.77 -15.18
N LEU A 132 -4.98 25.63 -15.37
CA LEU A 132 -4.60 24.36 -14.75
C LEU A 132 -3.25 23.86 -15.27
N ALA A 133 -2.99 23.96 -16.59
CA ALA A 133 -1.71 23.60 -17.17
C ALA A 133 -0.57 24.47 -16.62
N ALA A 134 -0.80 25.77 -16.43
CA ALA A 134 0.15 26.68 -15.81
C ALA A 134 0.42 26.34 -14.34
N ILE A 135 -0.63 25.98 -13.57
CA ILE A 135 -0.48 25.51 -12.18
C ILE A 135 0.33 24.21 -12.13
N GLU A 136 0.04 23.23 -12.99
CA GLU A 136 0.79 21.96 -13.01
C GLU A 136 2.25 22.18 -13.43
N ARG A 137 2.52 23.06 -14.40
CA ARG A 137 3.88 23.46 -14.77
C ARG A 137 4.61 24.10 -13.59
N ALA A 138 3.97 25.03 -12.88
CA ALA A 138 4.52 25.67 -11.68
C ALA A 138 4.81 24.66 -10.55
N VAL A 139 3.91 23.72 -10.32
CA VAL A 139 4.06 22.67 -9.30
C VAL A 139 5.19 21.70 -9.67
N ARG A 140 5.33 21.35 -10.96
CA ARG A 140 6.39 20.48 -11.46
C ARG A 140 7.77 21.16 -11.39
N GLU A 141 7.84 22.44 -11.75
CA GLU A 141 9.07 23.25 -11.66
C GLU A 141 9.47 23.52 -10.19
N ARG A 142 8.51 23.52 -9.26
CA ARG A 142 8.73 23.56 -7.79
C ARG A 142 9.16 22.21 -7.17
N GLY A 143 9.53 21.20 -7.96
CA GLY A 143 9.83 19.84 -7.48
C GLY A 143 10.67 19.77 -6.19
N THR A 144 10.09 19.22 -5.12
CA THR A 144 10.65 18.76 -3.81
C THR A 144 11.58 19.69 -3.00
N ALA A 145 12.28 20.64 -3.60
CA ALA A 145 13.26 21.51 -2.95
C ALA A 145 12.62 22.69 -2.20
N THR A 146 11.38 23.09 -2.56
CA THR A 146 10.76 24.34 -2.08
C THR A 146 9.76 24.14 -0.92
N ILE A 147 9.64 22.95 -0.34
CA ILE A 147 8.75 22.70 0.83
C ILE A 147 9.25 23.44 2.08
N TRP A 148 10.52 23.88 2.08
CA TRP A 148 11.26 24.22 3.30
C TRP A 148 11.66 25.70 3.41
N GLN A 149 11.11 26.60 2.60
CA GLN A 149 11.51 28.02 2.62
C GLN A 149 10.94 28.84 3.79
N ASP A 150 9.95 28.33 4.53
CA ASP A 150 9.30 29.05 5.64
C ASP A 150 9.65 28.52 7.04
N VAL A 151 10.66 27.65 7.20
CA VAL A 151 11.04 27.08 8.53
C VAL A 151 12.41 27.57 9.01
N GLY A 152 12.94 28.62 8.39
CA GLY A 152 14.23 29.23 8.74
C GLY A 152 14.07 30.45 9.65
N ASN A 153 13.56 30.26 10.87
CA ASN A 153 13.89 31.08 12.07
C ASN A 153 13.01 30.65 13.25
N ALA A 154 13.39 29.57 13.91
CA ALA A 154 13.08 29.35 15.31
C ALA A 154 14.33 28.76 15.95
N GLU A 155 15.03 29.58 16.72
CA GLU A 155 16.20 29.15 17.48
C GLU A 155 15.82 27.98 18.41
N ALA A 156 16.78 27.09 18.61
CA ALA A 156 16.67 25.95 19.48
C ALA A 156 16.44 26.41 20.93
N GLY A 157 15.18 26.36 21.38
CA GLY A 157 14.78 26.63 22.75
C GLY A 157 13.45 25.96 23.10
N ALA A 158 13.50 25.06 24.08
CA ALA A 158 12.43 24.34 24.76
C ALA A 158 11.71 23.19 24.01
N ASP A 159 11.86 21.97 24.57
CA ASP A 159 11.00 20.80 24.39
C ASP A 159 9.58 21.08 24.97
N ASP A 160 8.92 22.16 24.54
CA ASP A 160 7.54 22.43 24.91
C ASP A 160 6.61 21.58 24.03
N VAL A 161 5.77 20.79 24.69
CA VAL A 161 4.81 19.89 24.05
C VAL A 161 3.79 20.70 23.24
N GLU A 162 3.42 21.89 23.71
CA GLU A 162 2.52 22.79 22.99
C GLU A 162 3.15 23.29 21.68
N HIS A 163 4.40 23.76 21.73
CA HIS A 163 5.11 24.20 20.52
C HIS A 163 5.30 23.09 19.48
N LEU A 164 5.65 21.87 19.92
CA LEU A 164 5.76 20.71 19.04
C LEU A 164 4.42 20.32 18.42
N ARG A 165 3.33 20.43 19.17
CA ARG A 165 1.98 20.18 18.69
C ARG A 165 1.59 21.20 17.62
N ASP A 166 1.88 22.48 17.84
CA ASP A 166 1.61 23.55 16.87
C ASP A 166 2.42 23.38 15.59
N MET A 167 3.72 23.07 15.70
CA MET A 167 4.56 22.72 14.54
C MET A 167 4.01 21.51 13.79
N ALA A 168 3.56 20.47 14.50
CA ALA A 168 3.01 19.26 13.92
C ALA A 168 1.64 19.50 13.23
N LEU A 169 0.86 20.46 13.71
CA LEU A 169 -0.37 20.94 13.08
C LEU A 169 -0.11 21.95 11.96
N GLY A 170 1.11 22.47 11.86
CA GLY A 170 1.55 23.36 10.81
C GLY A 170 1.37 22.76 9.41
N ALA A 171 0.90 23.59 8.47
CA ALA A 171 0.61 23.17 7.10
C ALA A 171 1.80 22.47 6.40
N PRO A 172 3.08 22.87 6.55
CA PRO A 172 4.20 22.18 5.92
C PRO A 172 4.38 20.73 6.41
N VAL A 173 4.30 20.49 7.72
CA VAL A 173 4.46 19.15 8.32
C VAL A 173 3.29 18.26 7.92
N VAL A 174 2.06 18.77 8.01
CA VAL A 174 0.86 18.05 7.59
C VAL A 174 0.93 17.66 6.11
N ARG A 175 1.31 18.60 5.23
CA ARG A 175 1.49 18.32 3.80
C ARG A 175 2.55 17.27 3.56
N TYR A 176 3.71 17.37 4.22
CA TYR A 176 4.79 16.40 4.07
C TYR A 176 4.35 14.99 4.47
N VAL A 177 3.74 14.84 5.65
CA VAL A 177 3.26 13.52 6.12
C VAL A 177 2.21 12.94 5.17
N ASN A 178 1.27 13.76 4.69
CA ASN A 178 0.27 13.31 3.71
C ASN A 178 0.91 12.88 2.38
N GLN A 179 1.88 13.65 1.85
CA GLN A 179 2.60 13.32 0.63
C GLN A 179 3.46 12.06 0.78
N MET A 180 4.11 11.89 1.93
CA MET A 180 4.89 10.70 2.26
C MET A 180 4.01 9.45 2.22
N ILE A 181 2.83 9.49 2.85
CA ILE A 181 1.90 8.37 2.84
C ILE A 181 1.31 8.15 1.44
N GLN A 182 0.92 9.21 0.73
CA GLN A 182 0.45 9.14 -0.66
C GLN A 182 1.49 8.48 -1.58
N HIS A 183 2.76 8.88 -1.46
CA HIS A 183 3.85 8.31 -2.23
C HIS A 183 4.04 6.83 -1.92
N ALA A 184 4.02 6.46 -0.64
CA ALA A 184 4.13 5.06 -0.21
C ALA A 184 2.98 4.19 -0.77
N VAL A 185 1.75 4.71 -0.74
CA VAL A 185 0.57 4.02 -1.32
C VAL A 185 0.71 3.87 -2.84
N HIS A 186 1.07 4.94 -3.54
CA HIS A 186 1.27 4.90 -5.00
C HIS A 186 2.40 3.94 -5.41
N ALA A 187 3.47 3.88 -4.62
CA ALA A 187 4.58 2.95 -4.78
C ALA A 187 4.25 1.50 -4.37
N ARG A 188 3.05 1.24 -3.81
CA ARG A 188 2.61 -0.06 -3.27
C ARG A 188 3.51 -0.57 -2.13
N ALA A 189 3.95 0.34 -1.27
CA ALA A 189 4.73 0.01 -0.09
C ALA A 189 3.87 -0.71 0.97
N THR A 190 4.49 -1.61 1.74
CA THR A 190 3.88 -2.26 2.90
C THR A 190 4.15 -1.51 4.20
N ASP A 191 5.30 -0.85 4.29
CA ASP A 191 5.74 -0.15 5.50
C ASP A 191 6.43 1.17 5.13
N ILE A 192 6.30 2.18 5.99
CA ILE A 192 7.06 3.43 5.99
C ILE A 192 7.90 3.47 7.27
N HIS A 193 9.17 3.84 7.14
CA HIS A 193 10.14 3.93 8.22
C HIS A 193 10.66 5.37 8.30
N ILE A 194 10.63 5.95 9.50
CA ILE A 194 11.16 7.28 9.81
C ILE A 194 12.26 7.07 10.85
N GLU A 195 13.50 7.31 10.47
CA GLU A 195 14.67 6.91 11.27
C GLU A 195 15.60 8.11 11.48
N PRO A 196 15.68 8.62 12.72
CA PRO A 196 16.62 9.69 13.04
C PRO A 196 18.04 9.14 13.19
N PHE A 197 19.01 9.89 12.66
CA PHE A 197 20.45 9.67 12.78
C PHE A 197 21.12 10.96 13.23
N ASP A 198 22.44 10.91 13.47
CA ASP A 198 23.20 12.11 13.77
C ASP A 198 23.12 13.14 12.63
N GLY A 199 22.59 14.32 12.93
CA GLY A 199 22.41 15.43 11.99
C GLY A 199 21.45 15.21 10.81
N ARG A 200 20.76 14.06 10.71
CA ARG A 200 19.85 13.76 9.58
C ARG A 200 18.70 12.84 9.96
N VAL A 201 17.68 12.79 9.12
CA VAL A 201 16.59 11.80 9.19
C VAL A 201 16.54 11.04 7.87
N ALA A 202 16.39 9.72 7.93
CA ALA A 202 16.11 8.90 6.76
C ALA A 202 14.63 8.54 6.75
N ILE A 203 14.03 8.62 5.56
CA ILE A 203 12.70 8.08 5.32
C ILE A 203 12.87 6.93 4.34
N ARG A 204 12.41 5.74 4.73
CA ARG A 204 12.48 4.54 3.89
C ARG A 204 11.11 3.93 3.74
N ILE A 205 10.80 3.42 2.56
CA ILE A 205 9.58 2.64 2.32
C ILE A 205 9.94 1.20 1.98
N ARG A 206 9.13 0.25 2.44
CA ARG A 206 9.29 -1.16 2.09
C ARG A 206 8.40 -1.48 0.91
N VAL A 207 8.97 -1.69 -0.26
CA VAL A 207 8.24 -2.10 -1.48
C VAL A 207 8.70 -3.50 -1.86
N ASP A 208 7.74 -4.41 -2.00
CA ASP A 208 8.00 -5.81 -2.32
C ASP A 208 9.05 -6.48 -1.40
N GLY A 209 9.02 -6.14 -0.12
CA GLY A 209 9.92 -6.67 0.91
C GLY A 209 11.26 -5.94 1.04
N MET A 210 11.62 -5.08 0.08
CA MET A 210 12.90 -4.36 0.04
C MET A 210 12.74 -2.91 0.53
N LEU A 211 13.68 -2.45 1.37
CA LEU A 211 13.74 -1.05 1.77
C LEU A 211 14.24 -0.17 0.62
N ARG A 212 13.63 0.99 0.45
CA ARG A 212 14.01 2.02 -0.51
C ARG A 212 14.03 3.38 0.16
N ASP A 213 15.07 4.15 -0.08
CA ASP A 213 15.13 5.53 0.38
C ASP A 213 14.15 6.41 -0.39
N VAL A 214 13.51 7.31 0.34
CA VAL A 214 12.67 8.39 -0.19
C VAL A 214 13.17 9.71 0.34
N SER A 215 12.85 10.80 -0.37
CA SER A 215 13.37 12.14 -0.05
C SER A 215 13.03 12.53 1.41
N PRO A 216 14.04 12.70 2.28
CA PRO A 216 13.80 13.01 3.68
C PRO A 216 13.44 14.48 3.89
N PRO A 217 12.77 14.83 5.00
CA PRO A 217 12.63 16.22 5.38
C PRO A 217 13.94 16.76 5.99
N PRO A 218 14.10 18.09 6.15
CA PRO A 218 15.19 18.69 6.92
C PRO A 218 15.24 18.12 8.34
N ALA A 219 16.45 17.97 8.88
CA ALA A 219 16.68 17.35 10.18
C ALA A 219 15.87 18.03 11.31
N GLN A 220 15.71 19.35 11.24
CA GLN A 220 14.96 20.15 12.22
C GLN A 220 13.49 19.72 12.33
N MET A 221 12.92 19.15 11.27
CA MET A 221 11.51 18.78 11.21
C MET A 221 11.22 17.34 11.63
N SER A 222 12.25 16.54 11.91
CA SER A 222 12.11 15.15 12.36
C SER A 222 11.18 15.03 13.57
N LYS A 223 11.40 15.85 14.62
CA LYS A 223 10.54 15.87 15.82
C LYS A 223 9.08 16.23 15.51
N ALA A 224 8.85 17.18 14.60
CA ALA A 224 7.50 17.61 14.22
C ALA A 224 6.78 16.53 13.39
N VAL A 225 7.50 15.85 12.49
CA VAL A 225 6.98 14.72 11.71
C VAL A 225 6.58 13.55 12.63
N VAL A 226 7.43 13.16 13.58
CA VAL A 226 7.11 12.14 14.59
C VAL A 226 5.88 12.55 15.41
N SER A 227 5.83 13.79 15.86
CA SER A 227 4.70 14.31 16.65
C SER A 227 3.40 14.30 15.84
N ARG A 228 3.45 14.64 14.54
CA ARG A 228 2.29 14.54 13.64
C ARG A 228 1.80 13.10 13.50
N VAL A 229 2.72 12.14 13.35
CA VAL A 229 2.33 10.72 13.30
C VAL A 229 1.70 10.26 14.61
N LYS A 230 2.25 10.67 15.77
CA LYS A 230 1.65 10.39 17.09
C LYS A 230 0.24 10.97 17.22
N ILE A 231 0.01 12.20 16.75
CA ILE A 231 -1.32 12.83 16.73
C ILE A 231 -2.31 12.00 15.91
N LEU A 232 -1.90 11.51 14.74
CA LEU A 232 -2.78 10.70 13.86
C LEU A 232 -3.24 9.40 14.52
N SER A 233 -2.40 8.78 15.37
CA SER A 233 -2.68 7.52 16.06
C SER A 233 -3.12 7.67 17.52
N GLY A 234 -3.30 8.89 18.03
CA GLY A 234 -3.68 9.14 19.42
C GLY A 234 -2.60 8.76 20.44
N LEU A 235 -1.33 8.77 20.04
CA LEU A 235 -0.20 8.47 20.92
C LEU A 235 0.22 9.70 21.75
N ASN A 236 0.89 9.45 22.88
CA ASN A 236 1.35 10.51 23.76
C ASN A 236 2.58 11.19 23.17
N ILE A 237 2.42 12.47 22.80
CA ILE A 237 3.48 13.31 22.20
C ILE A 237 4.58 13.63 23.22
N ALA A 238 4.19 13.80 24.50
CA ALA A 238 5.11 14.17 25.57
C ALA A 238 6.00 12.99 26.00
N GLU A 239 5.49 11.76 25.95
CA GLU A 239 6.29 10.58 26.24
C GLU A 239 7.13 10.19 25.02
N ARG A 240 8.45 10.15 25.20
CA ARG A 240 9.43 9.85 24.14
C ARG A 240 10.47 8.82 24.56
N ARG A 241 10.42 8.35 25.80
CA ARG A 241 11.41 7.46 26.42
C ARG A 241 10.94 6.01 26.44
N LEU A 242 9.68 5.77 26.09
CA LEU A 242 9.06 4.46 26.07
C LEU A 242 8.54 4.14 24.66
N PRO A 243 8.57 2.86 24.23
CA PRO A 243 7.88 2.43 23.04
C PRO A 243 6.38 2.72 23.12
N GLN A 244 5.75 3.02 21.97
CA GLN A 244 4.30 3.22 21.89
C GLN A 244 3.74 2.59 20.61
N ASP A 245 2.55 2.02 20.71
CA ASP A 245 1.83 1.39 19.60
C ASP A 245 0.45 2.01 19.44
N GLY A 246 0.09 2.33 18.21
CA GLY A 246 -1.16 3.01 17.88
C GLY A 246 -1.73 2.56 16.55
N ARG A 247 -3.00 2.90 16.32
CA ARG A 247 -3.68 2.68 15.05
C ARG A 247 -4.31 3.99 14.58
N ALA A 248 -4.30 4.23 13.28
CA ALA A 248 -4.96 5.38 12.68
C ALA A 248 -5.75 4.93 11.46
N ARG A 249 -6.95 5.49 11.25
CA ARG A 249 -7.69 5.31 10.00
C ARG A 249 -7.68 6.63 9.26
N ILE A 250 -7.11 6.62 8.07
CA ILE A 250 -6.99 7.84 7.26
C ILE A 250 -7.63 7.62 5.89
N ARG A 251 -8.04 8.73 5.28
CA ARG A 251 -8.53 8.74 3.91
C ARG A 251 -7.53 9.49 3.05
N ILE A 252 -7.03 8.82 2.03
CA ILE A 252 -6.15 9.42 1.02
C ILE A 252 -6.85 9.25 -0.32
N ASN A 253 -7.26 10.37 -0.92
CA ASN A 253 -8.13 10.40 -2.11
C ASN A 253 -9.41 9.57 -1.88
N GLU A 254 -9.66 8.54 -2.69
CA GLU A 254 -10.81 7.63 -2.54
C GLU A 254 -10.51 6.41 -1.67
N HIS A 255 -9.26 6.19 -1.25
CA HIS A 255 -8.85 5.01 -0.50
C HIS A 255 -8.96 5.24 1.02
N ARG A 256 -9.60 4.30 1.71
CA ARG A 256 -9.54 4.19 3.17
C ARG A 256 -8.36 3.30 3.54
N LEU A 257 -7.45 3.81 4.35
CA LEU A 257 -6.24 3.12 4.77
C LEU A 257 -6.23 3.00 6.29
N ASP A 258 -5.97 1.78 6.75
CA ASP A 258 -5.72 1.52 8.16
C ASP A 258 -4.21 1.46 8.38
N LEU A 259 -3.73 2.23 9.35
CA LEU A 259 -2.33 2.33 9.69
C LEU A 259 -2.10 1.68 11.04
N ARG A 260 -1.02 0.89 11.15
CA ARG A 260 -0.43 0.53 12.44
C ARG A 260 0.88 1.27 12.62
N ILE A 261 1.00 1.94 13.74
CA ILE A 261 2.11 2.85 14.01
C ILE A 261 2.79 2.36 15.27
N ALA A 262 4.10 2.14 15.20
CA ALA A 262 4.94 1.85 16.34
C ALA A 262 6.05 2.90 16.43
N THR A 263 6.30 3.42 17.63
CA THR A 263 7.41 4.34 17.90
C THR A 263 8.34 3.73 18.93
N ILE A 264 9.66 3.88 18.74
CA ILE A 264 10.67 3.40 19.70
C ILE A 264 11.75 4.48 19.91
N PRO A 265 12.16 4.75 21.16
CA PRO A 265 13.30 5.63 21.43
C PRO A 265 14.60 5.08 20.85
N THR A 266 15.40 5.96 20.29
CA THR A 266 16.76 5.69 19.81
C THR A 266 17.72 6.77 20.31
N ILE A 267 19.02 6.59 20.09
CA ILE A 267 20.05 7.56 20.53
C ILE A 267 19.90 8.96 19.91
N HIS A 268 19.25 9.08 18.74
CA HIS A 268 19.13 10.35 17.99
C HIS A 268 17.68 10.87 17.91
N GLY A 269 16.75 10.26 18.64
CA GLY A 269 15.32 10.60 18.61
C GLY A 269 14.44 9.37 18.56
N GLU A 270 13.19 9.54 18.16
CA GLU A 270 12.23 8.42 18.06
C GLU A 270 12.20 7.88 16.63
N ALA A 271 12.42 6.58 16.48
CA ALA A 271 12.17 5.89 15.23
C ALA A 271 10.69 5.51 15.13
N VAL A 272 10.12 5.63 13.94
CA VAL A 272 8.71 5.30 13.67
C VAL A 272 8.63 4.28 12.55
N ALA A 273 7.81 3.26 12.76
CA ALA A 273 7.39 2.31 11.74
C ALA A 273 5.88 2.43 11.54
N ILE A 274 5.45 2.63 10.29
CA ILE A 274 4.05 2.71 9.89
C ILE A 274 3.77 1.58 8.92
N ARG A 275 2.95 0.60 9.32
CA ARG A 275 2.46 -0.44 8.42
C ARG A 275 1.17 0.02 7.74
N LEU A 276 1.16 -0.04 6.41
CA LEU A 276 0.01 0.29 5.58
C LEU A 276 -0.85 -0.97 5.40
N LEU A 277 -2.05 -0.98 5.98
CA LEU A 277 -3.04 -2.01 5.75
C LEU A 277 -4.02 -1.50 4.69
N ASP A 278 -3.90 -2.07 3.51
CA ASP A 278 -4.75 -1.78 2.38
C ASP A 278 -6.08 -2.53 2.54
N ASN A 279 -7.14 -1.80 2.91
CA ASN A 279 -8.49 -2.34 3.05
C ASN A 279 -9.18 -2.61 1.70
N VAL A 280 -8.46 -2.50 0.58
CA VAL A 280 -9.00 -2.97 -0.69
C VAL A 280 -9.25 -4.47 -0.56
N ARG A 281 -10.53 -4.84 -0.57
CA ARG A 281 -11.04 -6.20 -0.77
C ARG A 281 -10.42 -6.77 -2.05
N ARG A 282 -9.19 -7.24 -1.99
CA ARG A 282 -8.62 -8.06 -3.05
C ARG A 282 -9.44 -9.33 -3.03
N MET A 283 -9.99 -9.71 -4.19
CA MET A 283 -10.47 -11.09 -4.33
C MET A 283 -9.31 -12.01 -3.98
N LEU A 284 -9.47 -12.75 -2.88
CA LEU A 284 -8.49 -13.73 -2.44
C LEU A 284 -8.73 -14.99 -3.25
N ASP A 285 -7.87 -15.20 -4.25
CA ASP A 285 -7.87 -16.37 -5.11
C ASP A 285 -6.46 -16.95 -5.17
N PHE A 286 -6.34 -18.25 -5.41
CA PHE A 286 -5.05 -18.94 -5.54
C PHE A 286 -4.32 -18.59 -6.83
N ALA A 287 -5.06 -18.33 -7.92
CA ALA A 287 -4.49 -17.98 -9.22
C ALA A 287 -3.45 -16.84 -9.16
N PRO A 288 -3.73 -15.66 -8.54
CA PRO A 288 -2.74 -14.58 -8.44
C PRO A 288 -1.58 -14.89 -7.47
N LEU A 289 -1.67 -15.88 -6.60
CA LEU A 289 -0.56 -16.24 -5.69
C LEU A 289 0.60 -16.92 -6.43
N GLY A 290 0.32 -17.56 -7.57
CA GLY A 290 1.33 -18.14 -8.43
C GLY A 290 1.75 -19.56 -8.07
N PHE A 291 0.89 -20.34 -7.40
CA PHE A 291 1.08 -21.79 -7.31
C PHE A 291 1.04 -22.41 -8.70
N ASN A 292 1.83 -23.47 -8.94
CA ASN A 292 1.67 -24.26 -10.16
C ASN A 292 0.39 -25.10 -10.08
N ALA A 293 -0.08 -25.59 -11.23
CA ALA A 293 -1.37 -26.29 -11.33
C ALA A 293 -1.45 -27.56 -10.45
N ARG A 294 -0.35 -28.30 -10.32
CA ARG A 294 -0.29 -29.51 -9.48
C ARG A 294 -0.41 -29.15 -8.01
N ASP A 295 0.37 -28.17 -7.57
CA ASP A 295 0.41 -27.76 -6.16
C ASP A 295 -0.91 -27.11 -5.73
N GLU A 296 -1.50 -26.28 -6.59
CA GLU A 296 -2.83 -25.74 -6.33
C GLU A 296 -3.89 -26.85 -6.22
N ALA A 297 -3.83 -27.87 -7.10
CA ALA A 297 -4.75 -29.00 -7.04
C ALA A 297 -4.60 -29.81 -5.74
N GLU A 298 -3.36 -30.08 -5.30
CA GLU A 298 -3.12 -30.76 -4.02
C GLU A 298 -3.62 -29.92 -2.82
N ILE A 299 -3.38 -28.60 -2.84
CA ILE A 299 -3.90 -27.68 -1.80
C ILE A 299 -5.43 -27.75 -1.75
N ARG A 300 -6.10 -27.58 -2.89
CA ARG A 300 -7.58 -27.61 -2.96
C ARG A 300 -8.15 -28.96 -2.51
N LYS A 301 -7.51 -30.07 -2.88
CA LYS A 301 -7.85 -31.42 -2.44
C LYS A 301 -7.79 -31.53 -0.92
N HIS A 302 -6.72 -31.06 -0.27
CA HIS A 302 -6.62 -31.13 1.19
C HIS A 302 -7.55 -30.18 1.92
N LEU A 303 -7.83 -29.00 1.36
CA LEU A 303 -8.83 -28.07 1.91
C LEU A 303 -10.26 -28.64 1.85
N SER A 304 -10.56 -29.49 0.88
CA SER A 304 -11.88 -30.15 0.78
C SER A 304 -12.11 -31.26 1.81
N ALA A 305 -11.05 -31.69 2.52
CA ALA A 305 -11.16 -32.75 3.51
C ALA A 305 -12.08 -32.36 4.68
N PRO A 306 -12.76 -33.33 5.32
CA PRO A 306 -13.63 -33.05 6.46
C PRO A 306 -12.84 -32.63 7.70
N TYR A 307 -11.66 -33.21 7.91
CA TYR A 307 -10.83 -32.96 9.08
C TYR A 307 -9.34 -33.21 8.79
N GLY A 308 -8.50 -32.73 9.70
CA GLY A 308 -7.05 -32.91 9.70
C GLY A 308 -6.28 -31.60 9.78
N LEU A 309 -4.96 -31.69 9.95
CA LEU A 309 -4.07 -30.55 10.10
C LEU A 309 -3.38 -30.22 8.78
N MET A 310 -3.47 -28.95 8.38
CA MET A 310 -2.77 -28.39 7.22
C MET A 310 -1.94 -27.18 7.64
N LEU A 311 -0.67 -27.17 7.22
CA LEU A 311 0.30 -26.18 7.68
C LEU A 311 0.86 -25.36 6.52
N VAL A 312 1.00 -24.06 6.73
CA VAL A 312 1.76 -23.17 5.85
C VAL A 312 3.03 -22.75 6.59
N THR A 313 4.19 -22.99 6.00
CA THR A 313 5.49 -22.73 6.62
C THR A 313 6.34 -21.76 5.83
N GLY A 314 7.26 -21.12 6.54
CA GLY A 314 8.21 -20.17 6.00
C GLY A 314 8.55 -19.05 6.98
N PRO A 315 9.57 -18.23 6.70
CA PRO A 315 9.99 -17.12 7.54
C PRO A 315 8.93 -16.01 7.56
N THR A 316 9.22 -14.97 8.34
CA THR A 316 8.42 -13.74 8.32
C THR A 316 8.42 -13.14 6.91
N GLY A 317 7.24 -12.68 6.45
CA GLY A 317 7.09 -12.08 5.12
C GLY A 317 7.06 -13.07 3.96
N SER A 318 6.96 -14.38 4.19
CA SER A 318 6.83 -15.38 3.12
C SER A 318 5.41 -15.51 2.54
N GLY A 319 4.45 -14.71 3.00
CA GLY A 319 3.07 -14.70 2.50
C GLY A 319 2.11 -15.71 3.14
N LYS A 320 2.48 -16.33 4.27
CA LYS A 320 1.68 -17.40 4.92
C LYS A 320 0.24 -16.97 5.21
N THR A 321 0.09 -15.79 5.82
CA THR A 321 -1.22 -15.22 6.17
C THR A 321 -2.08 -14.99 4.93
N THR A 322 -1.49 -14.57 3.80
CA THR A 322 -2.22 -14.38 2.54
C THR A 322 -2.70 -15.72 1.96
N THR A 323 -1.85 -16.76 2.00
CA THR A 323 -2.24 -18.12 1.58
C THR A 323 -3.37 -18.66 2.46
N LEU A 324 -3.28 -18.50 3.78
CA LEU A 324 -4.33 -18.92 4.71
C LEU A 324 -5.63 -18.13 4.52
N ALA A 325 -5.57 -16.81 4.33
CA ALA A 325 -6.75 -16.00 4.06
C ALA A 325 -7.44 -16.43 2.76
N THR A 326 -6.65 -16.80 1.74
CA THR A 326 -7.17 -17.35 0.48
C THR A 326 -7.82 -18.73 0.68
N ALA A 327 -7.21 -19.60 1.47
CA ALA A 327 -7.80 -20.88 1.85
C ALA A 327 -9.13 -20.69 2.61
N LEU A 328 -9.17 -19.78 3.60
CA LEU A 328 -10.38 -19.48 4.36
C LEU A 328 -11.48 -18.91 3.46
N SER A 329 -11.14 -18.01 2.54
CA SER A 329 -12.09 -17.46 1.57
C SER A 329 -12.71 -18.55 0.68
N LEU A 330 -11.92 -19.55 0.26
CA LEU A 330 -12.41 -20.72 -0.48
C LEU A 330 -13.36 -21.59 0.36
N LEU A 331 -13.03 -21.79 1.63
CA LEU A 331 -13.80 -22.61 2.59
C LEU A 331 -15.06 -21.93 3.11
N ASN A 332 -15.13 -20.61 3.01
CA ASN A 332 -16.21 -19.78 3.51
C ASN A 332 -17.50 -20.02 2.72
N LYS A 333 -18.26 -21.03 3.16
CA LYS A 333 -19.56 -21.43 2.64
C LYS A 333 -20.56 -21.35 3.78
N SER A 334 -21.82 -21.04 3.46
CA SER A 334 -22.89 -20.87 4.46
C SER A 334 -23.14 -22.07 5.39
N HIS A 335 -22.71 -23.26 4.99
CA HIS A 335 -22.84 -24.50 5.78
C HIS A 335 -21.60 -24.85 6.60
N ARG A 336 -20.56 -24.00 6.62
CA ARG A 336 -19.35 -24.22 7.43
C ARG A 336 -19.16 -23.08 8.42
N LYS A 337 -18.97 -23.41 9.69
CA LYS A 337 -18.58 -22.46 10.73
C LYS A 337 -17.07 -22.39 10.84
N ILE A 338 -16.52 -21.21 10.56
CA ILE A 338 -15.08 -20.94 10.58
C ILE A 338 -14.76 -20.02 11.75
N LEU A 339 -13.82 -20.44 12.60
CA LEU A 339 -13.30 -19.65 13.72
C LEU A 339 -11.78 -19.47 13.58
N THR A 340 -11.28 -18.25 13.76
CA THR A 340 -9.84 -17.96 13.69
C THR A 340 -9.33 -17.27 14.95
N ILE A 341 -8.09 -17.55 15.32
CA ILE A 341 -7.33 -16.80 16.33
C ILE A 341 -6.04 -16.29 15.70
N GLU A 342 -5.85 -14.97 15.70
CA GLU A 342 -4.77 -14.30 14.97
C GLU A 342 -4.08 -13.24 15.85
N ASP A 343 -2.79 -12.99 15.61
CA ASP A 343 -2.06 -11.92 16.29
C ASP A 343 -1.17 -11.13 15.32
N PRO A 344 -1.68 -10.03 14.75
CA PRO A 344 -3.06 -9.55 14.75
C PRO A 344 -3.84 -10.02 13.50
N ILE A 345 -5.14 -9.67 13.41
CA ILE A 345 -5.94 -9.91 12.20
C ILE A 345 -5.42 -9.02 11.07
N GLU A 346 -5.03 -9.62 9.94
CA GLU A 346 -4.48 -8.91 8.77
C GLU A 346 -5.50 -8.67 7.66
N TYR A 347 -6.46 -9.59 7.48
CA TYR A 347 -7.53 -9.48 6.48
C TYR A 347 -8.88 -9.66 7.17
N GLU A 348 -9.81 -8.73 6.95
CA GLU A 348 -11.20 -8.90 7.39
C GLU A 348 -11.97 -9.74 6.37
N LEU A 349 -12.38 -10.94 6.78
CA LEU A 349 -13.10 -11.91 5.96
C LEU A 349 -14.57 -11.96 6.38
N ASP A 350 -15.44 -11.39 5.55
CA ASP A 350 -16.88 -11.48 5.76
C ASP A 350 -17.34 -12.95 5.81
N GLY A 351 -18.16 -13.32 6.79
CA GLY A 351 -18.59 -14.71 7.03
C GLY A 351 -17.63 -15.58 7.87
N VAL A 352 -16.46 -15.07 8.25
CA VAL A 352 -15.51 -15.76 9.13
C VAL A 352 -15.49 -15.10 10.52
N ASN A 353 -15.55 -15.90 11.59
CA ASN A 353 -15.47 -15.35 12.95
C ASN A 353 -14.00 -15.23 13.36
N GLN A 354 -13.45 -14.02 13.26
CA GLN A 354 -12.04 -13.76 13.53
C GLN A 354 -11.83 -13.17 14.93
N THR A 355 -10.99 -13.82 15.73
CA THR A 355 -10.60 -13.38 17.08
C THR A 355 -9.15 -12.91 17.06
N GLN A 356 -8.87 -11.73 17.62
CA GLN A 356 -7.49 -11.28 17.82
C GLN A 356 -7.01 -11.69 19.21
N ALA A 357 -5.81 -12.27 19.31
CA ALA A 357 -5.18 -12.56 20.60
C ALA A 357 -4.98 -11.27 21.40
N LYS A 358 -5.19 -11.37 22.72
CA LYS A 358 -4.99 -10.27 23.68
C LYS A 358 -4.34 -10.82 24.96
N PRO A 359 -3.02 -11.06 24.94
CA PRO A 359 -2.31 -11.61 26.10
C PRO A 359 -2.47 -10.78 27.38
N SER A 360 -2.64 -9.46 27.25
CA SER A 360 -2.84 -8.53 28.38
C SER A 360 -4.09 -8.81 29.22
N ILE A 361 -5.08 -9.51 28.67
CA ILE A 361 -6.29 -9.94 29.38
C ILE A 361 -6.40 -11.46 29.46
N GLY A 362 -5.31 -12.18 29.17
CA GLY A 362 -5.27 -13.65 29.19
C GLY A 362 -5.95 -14.34 28.00
N LEU A 363 -6.27 -13.64 26.91
CA LEU A 363 -6.80 -14.28 25.69
C LEU A 363 -5.63 -14.72 24.80
N THR A 364 -5.07 -15.90 25.06
CA THR A 364 -3.96 -16.48 24.28
C THR A 364 -4.45 -17.38 23.14
N PHE A 365 -3.53 -17.86 22.29
CA PHE A 365 -3.83 -18.83 21.23
C PHE A 365 -4.44 -20.12 21.78
N ALA A 366 -3.83 -20.70 22.82
CA ALA A 366 -4.31 -21.92 23.46
C ALA A 366 -5.69 -21.74 24.09
N ASP A 367 -5.93 -20.62 24.77
CA ASP A 367 -7.22 -20.33 25.43
C ASP A 367 -8.36 -20.16 24.42
N ALA A 368 -8.11 -19.39 23.36
CA ALA A 368 -9.09 -19.20 22.28
C ALA A 368 -9.42 -20.55 21.61
N LEU A 369 -8.39 -21.35 21.29
CA LEU A 369 -8.59 -22.64 20.61
C LEU A 369 -9.38 -23.63 21.46
N ARG A 370 -9.13 -23.69 22.78
CA ARG A 370 -9.96 -24.49 23.71
C ARG A 370 -11.41 -24.03 23.74
N SER A 371 -11.65 -22.72 23.66
CA SER A 371 -13.01 -22.18 23.62
C SER A 371 -13.71 -22.54 22.32
N PHE A 372 -13.01 -22.40 21.19
CA PHE A 372 -13.53 -22.70 19.86
C PHE A 372 -14.11 -24.11 19.74
N LEU A 373 -13.51 -25.11 20.38
CA LEU A 373 -14.03 -26.49 20.38
C LEU A 373 -15.42 -26.64 21.02
N ARG A 374 -15.89 -25.67 21.81
CA ARG A 374 -17.26 -25.64 22.36
C ARG A 374 -18.25 -24.83 21.51
N HIS A 375 -17.79 -24.26 20.41
CA HIS A 375 -18.60 -23.46 19.51
C HIS A 375 -19.09 -24.24 18.29
N ASP A 376 -18.95 -25.57 18.25
CA ASP A 376 -19.35 -26.41 17.11
C ASP A 376 -18.76 -25.93 15.77
N PRO A 377 -17.42 -25.76 15.65
CA PRO A 377 -16.79 -25.31 14.42
C PRO A 377 -16.58 -26.45 13.42
N ASP A 378 -16.53 -26.13 12.12
CA ASP A 378 -16.06 -27.06 11.09
C ASP A 378 -14.57 -26.83 10.77
N VAL A 379 -14.16 -25.56 10.76
CA VAL A 379 -12.81 -25.13 10.40
C VAL A 379 -12.25 -24.22 11.48
N LEU A 380 -11.02 -24.53 11.89
CA LEU A 380 -10.24 -23.74 12.83
C LEU A 380 -9.00 -23.19 12.13
N MET A 381 -8.72 -21.90 12.30
CA MET A 381 -7.44 -21.33 11.89
C MET A 381 -6.69 -20.75 13.09
N VAL A 382 -5.47 -21.22 13.30
CA VAL A 382 -4.58 -20.72 14.33
C VAL A 382 -3.47 -19.96 13.62
N GLY A 383 -3.33 -18.66 13.90
CA GLY A 383 -2.40 -17.79 13.20
C GLY A 383 -0.97 -18.35 13.17
N GLU A 384 -0.52 -18.94 14.27
CA GLU A 384 0.74 -19.67 14.37
C GLU A 384 0.76 -20.62 15.59
N MET A 385 1.56 -21.68 15.51
CA MET A 385 1.86 -22.55 16.65
C MET A 385 3.29 -22.27 17.14
N ARG A 386 3.42 -21.48 18.20
CA ARG A 386 4.73 -21.15 18.80
C ARG A 386 5.18 -22.14 19.87
N ASP A 387 4.23 -22.73 20.57
CA ASP A 387 4.45 -23.59 21.74
C ASP A 387 3.75 -24.95 21.60
N GLY A 388 4.23 -25.93 22.39
CA GLY A 388 3.72 -27.30 22.38
C GLY A 388 2.27 -27.42 22.86
N GLU A 389 1.82 -26.51 23.73
CA GLU A 389 0.44 -26.49 24.22
C GLU A 389 -0.55 -26.19 23.09
N THR A 390 -0.33 -25.09 22.35
CA THR A 390 -1.15 -24.70 21.20
C THR A 390 -1.11 -25.77 20.12
N ALA A 391 0.07 -26.33 19.84
CA ALA A 391 0.23 -27.41 18.86
C ALA A 391 -0.52 -28.69 19.26
N SER A 392 -0.47 -29.07 20.54
CA SER A 392 -1.19 -30.24 21.06
C SER A 392 -2.71 -30.07 20.91
N ILE A 393 -3.25 -28.91 21.28
CA ILE A 393 -4.69 -28.63 21.15
C ILE A 393 -5.11 -28.66 19.66
N ALA A 394 -4.31 -28.07 18.77
CA ALA A 394 -4.58 -28.07 17.33
C ALA A 394 -4.62 -29.49 16.74
N ILE A 395 -3.69 -30.36 17.16
CA ILE A 395 -3.65 -31.76 16.73
C ILE A 395 -4.85 -32.54 17.27
N HIS A 396 -5.19 -32.36 18.54
CA HIS A 396 -6.39 -33.00 19.10
C HIS A 396 -7.67 -32.54 18.40
N ALA A 397 -7.79 -31.25 18.08
CA ALA A 397 -8.91 -30.72 17.30
C ALA A 397 -8.99 -31.38 15.91
N ALA A 398 -7.84 -31.54 15.23
CA ALA A 398 -7.77 -32.23 13.95
C ALA A 398 -8.20 -33.70 14.03
N LEU A 399 -7.86 -34.40 15.12
CA LEU A 399 -8.25 -35.79 15.38
C LEU A 399 -9.73 -35.93 15.79
N THR A 400 -10.34 -34.90 16.35
CA THR A 400 -11.75 -34.89 16.75
C THR A 400 -12.71 -34.41 15.66
N GLY A 401 -12.25 -34.38 14.40
CA GLY A 401 -13.12 -34.12 13.25
C GLY A 401 -13.13 -32.70 12.72
N HIS A 402 -12.17 -31.85 13.11
CA HIS A 402 -12.06 -30.48 12.61
C HIS A 402 -10.99 -30.35 11.52
N LEU A 403 -11.23 -29.48 10.53
CA LEU A 403 -10.16 -29.04 9.62
C LEU A 403 -9.38 -27.90 10.30
N VAL A 404 -8.10 -28.12 10.58
CA VAL A 404 -7.26 -27.15 11.28
C VAL A 404 -6.20 -26.60 10.33
N LEU A 405 -6.19 -25.28 10.16
CA LEU A 405 -5.19 -24.56 9.38
C LEU A 405 -4.26 -23.80 10.33
N SER A 406 -2.95 -23.86 10.12
CA SER A 406 -2.01 -23.10 10.95
C SER A 406 -0.71 -22.76 10.24
N THR A 407 0.15 -21.99 10.90
CA THR A 407 1.50 -21.68 10.42
C THR A 407 2.61 -22.14 11.36
N LEU A 408 3.77 -22.42 10.76
CA LEU A 408 5.04 -22.63 11.46
C LEU A 408 6.17 -21.84 10.79
N HIS A 409 7.24 -21.60 11.54
CA HIS A 409 8.46 -20.97 11.06
C HIS A 409 9.53 -22.01 10.75
N THR A 410 9.33 -22.79 9.68
CA THR A 410 10.34 -23.73 9.16
C THR A 410 10.81 -23.32 7.78
N ASN A 411 12.03 -23.71 7.42
CA ASN A 411 12.60 -23.34 6.13
C ASN A 411 12.01 -24.12 4.97
N THR A 412 11.55 -25.35 5.21
CA THR A 412 10.97 -26.28 4.24
C THR A 412 9.67 -26.88 4.78
N ALA A 413 8.88 -27.51 3.89
CA ALA A 413 7.70 -28.29 4.25
C ALA A 413 8.06 -29.51 5.08
N ALA A 414 9.07 -30.28 4.66
CA ALA A 414 9.53 -31.47 5.40
C ALA A 414 10.05 -31.12 6.81
N GLY A 415 10.62 -29.93 6.99
CA GLY A 415 11.10 -29.44 8.29
C GLY A 415 9.99 -29.20 9.33
N ALA A 416 8.72 -29.15 8.93
CA ALA A 416 7.60 -29.00 9.85
C ALA A 416 7.43 -30.21 10.78
N VAL A 417 7.74 -31.42 10.31
CA VAL A 417 7.57 -32.65 11.09
C VAL A 417 8.55 -32.68 12.27
N PRO A 418 9.88 -32.61 12.09
CA PRO A 418 10.81 -32.54 13.21
C PRO A 418 10.50 -31.38 14.16
N ARG A 419 10.10 -30.21 13.63
CA ARG A 419 9.76 -29.06 14.47
C ARG A 419 8.61 -29.34 15.43
N LEU A 420 7.57 -30.06 14.99
CA LEU A 420 6.46 -30.44 15.86
C LEU A 420 6.88 -31.48 16.89
N LEU A 421 7.71 -32.45 16.51
CA LEU A 421 8.27 -33.43 17.44
C LEU A 421 9.12 -32.75 18.53
N ASP A 422 9.96 -31.78 18.15
CA ASP A 422 10.76 -30.96 19.07
C ASP A 422 9.89 -30.14 20.04
N MET A 423 8.67 -29.78 19.63
CA MET A 423 7.68 -29.11 20.47
C MET A 423 6.97 -30.06 21.45
N GLY A 424 7.35 -31.34 21.47
CA GLY A 424 6.79 -32.36 22.38
C GLY A 424 5.53 -33.04 21.85
N ILE A 425 5.24 -32.91 20.55
CA ILE A 425 4.12 -33.62 19.94
C ILE A 425 4.48 -35.09 19.74
N ASP A 426 3.58 -35.97 20.15
CA ASP A 426 3.70 -37.40 19.92
C ASP A 426 3.65 -37.74 18.41
N ALA A 427 4.60 -38.56 17.96
CA ALA A 427 4.76 -38.90 16.55
C ALA A 427 3.53 -39.62 15.97
N PHE A 428 2.88 -40.48 16.76
CA PHE A 428 1.69 -41.21 16.33
C PHE A 428 0.48 -40.28 16.15
N LEU A 429 0.29 -39.33 17.07
CA LEU A 429 -0.76 -38.30 16.93
C LEU A 429 -0.49 -37.39 15.72
N LEU A 430 0.77 -37.02 15.49
CA LEU A 430 1.16 -36.20 14.33
C LEU A 430 0.91 -36.93 13.01
N ALA A 431 1.36 -38.19 12.91
CA ALA A 431 1.17 -39.02 11.71
C ALA A 431 -0.32 -39.22 11.37
N SER A 432 -1.17 -39.29 12.39
CA SER A 432 -2.61 -39.50 12.23
C SER A 432 -3.38 -38.24 11.87
N SER A 433 -2.85 -37.06 12.19
CA SER A 433 -3.55 -35.77 12.02
C SER A 433 -3.05 -34.93 10.85
N LEU A 434 -1.74 -34.94 10.57
CA LEU A 434 -1.13 -34.11 9.52
C LEU A 434 -1.51 -34.61 8.12
N ARG A 435 -1.98 -33.68 7.28
CA ARG A 435 -2.42 -33.97 5.91
C ARG A 435 -1.53 -33.37 4.84
N CYS A 436 -1.15 -32.12 5.04
CA CYS A 436 -0.44 -31.35 4.04
C CYS A 436 0.41 -30.26 4.70
N VAL A 437 1.61 -30.06 4.19
CA VAL A 437 2.50 -28.97 4.57
C VAL A 437 2.91 -28.21 3.32
N ILE A 438 2.64 -26.91 3.31
CA ILE A 438 3.06 -25.98 2.26
C ILE A 438 4.27 -25.22 2.76
N GLY A 439 5.45 -25.46 2.22
CA GLY A 439 6.61 -24.59 2.41
C GLY A 439 6.61 -23.49 1.38
N GLN A 440 6.71 -22.22 1.78
CA GLN A 440 6.66 -21.10 0.81
C GLN A 440 7.65 -19.96 1.08
N ARG A 441 7.97 -19.23 0.01
CA ARG A 441 8.68 -17.95 -0.03
C ARG A 441 8.01 -17.01 -1.03
N LEU A 442 8.35 -15.72 -0.97
CA LEU A 442 7.95 -14.75 -1.98
C LEU A 442 9.15 -14.31 -2.81
N VAL A 443 9.01 -14.40 -4.13
CA VAL A 443 9.94 -13.80 -5.09
C VAL A 443 9.29 -12.59 -5.75
N ARG A 444 10.09 -11.59 -6.09
CA ARG A 444 9.62 -10.40 -6.82
C ARG A 444 9.29 -10.75 -8.27
N VAL A 445 8.19 -10.19 -8.77
CA VAL A 445 7.76 -10.40 -10.16
C VAL A 445 8.48 -9.43 -11.08
N LEU A 446 9.06 -9.93 -12.17
CA LEU A 446 9.66 -9.09 -13.20
C LEU A 446 8.64 -8.11 -13.78
N CYS A 447 9.05 -6.87 -13.98
CA CYS A 447 8.20 -5.85 -14.60
C CYS A 447 7.97 -6.18 -16.09
N ASP A 448 6.72 -6.43 -16.46
CA ASP A 448 6.33 -6.77 -17.83
C ASP A 448 6.68 -5.70 -18.88
N HIS A 449 6.93 -4.45 -18.45
CA HIS A 449 7.26 -3.34 -19.35
C HIS A 449 8.75 -3.23 -19.67
N CYS A 450 9.63 -3.76 -18.82
CA CYS A 450 11.07 -3.58 -19.00
C CYS A 450 11.89 -4.87 -18.93
N LYS A 451 11.29 -6.01 -18.55
CA LYS A 451 12.01 -7.29 -18.54
C LYS A 451 12.58 -7.61 -19.92
N ARG A 452 13.77 -8.21 -19.95
CA ARG A 452 14.45 -8.61 -21.18
C ARG A 452 14.96 -10.05 -21.07
N PRO A 453 15.07 -10.77 -22.18
CA PRO A 453 15.78 -12.05 -22.21
C PRO A 453 17.23 -11.84 -21.75
N SER A 454 17.69 -12.66 -20.80
CA SER A 454 19.07 -12.63 -20.33
C SER A 454 20.01 -13.23 -21.38
N ARG A 455 21.22 -12.66 -21.47
CA ARG A 455 22.31 -13.20 -22.30
C ARG A 455 23.18 -14.19 -21.54
N GLU A 456 23.09 -14.18 -20.21
CA GLU A 456 23.84 -15.11 -19.37
C GLU A 456 23.14 -16.48 -19.37
N PRO A 457 23.88 -17.58 -19.16
CA PRO A 457 23.27 -18.86 -18.90
C PRO A 457 22.48 -18.80 -17.58
N LEU A 458 21.31 -19.41 -17.56
CA LEU A 458 20.60 -19.64 -16.31
C LEU A 458 21.49 -20.49 -15.40
N SER A 459 21.57 -20.14 -14.13
CA SER A 459 22.30 -20.90 -13.12
C SER A 459 21.66 -20.69 -11.76
N LEU A 460 21.53 -21.75 -10.97
CA LEU A 460 21.11 -21.68 -9.57
C LEU A 460 22.18 -22.25 -8.63
N GLY A 461 23.42 -22.40 -9.11
CA GLY A 461 24.51 -22.97 -8.31
C GLY A 461 24.23 -24.41 -7.86
N ARG A 462 24.59 -24.74 -6.61
CA ARG A 462 24.56 -26.11 -6.05
C ARG A 462 23.15 -26.75 -5.98
N GLY A 463 22.07 -25.99 -6.19
CA GLY A 463 20.69 -26.50 -6.23
C GLY A 463 20.08 -26.62 -7.63
N GLY A 464 20.79 -26.19 -8.67
CA GLY A 464 20.28 -26.09 -10.04
C GLY A 464 20.47 -27.33 -10.91
N SER A 465 20.40 -28.55 -10.35
CA SER A 465 20.64 -29.78 -11.14
C SER A 465 19.69 -29.96 -12.32
N GLU A 466 18.56 -29.25 -12.32
CA GLU A 466 17.56 -29.26 -13.39
C GLU A 466 17.74 -28.15 -14.43
N VAL A 467 18.74 -27.29 -14.28
CA VAL A 467 19.06 -26.23 -15.24
C VAL A 467 19.70 -26.86 -16.48
N ARG A 468 19.17 -26.53 -17.65
CA ARG A 468 19.70 -26.94 -18.95
C ARG A 468 20.43 -25.77 -19.61
N ALA A 469 21.43 -26.07 -20.44
CA ALA A 469 22.24 -25.04 -21.08
C ALA A 469 21.41 -24.13 -22.02
N GLU A 470 20.35 -24.70 -22.60
CA GLU A 470 19.40 -24.03 -23.50
C GLU A 470 18.26 -23.28 -22.78
N ASP A 471 18.20 -23.32 -21.45
CA ASP A 471 17.15 -22.64 -20.71
C ASP A 471 17.23 -21.12 -20.89
N GLN A 472 16.22 -20.56 -21.55
CA GLN A 472 16.03 -19.12 -21.60
C GLN A 472 15.50 -18.60 -20.27
N HIS A 473 15.99 -17.44 -19.85
CA HIS A 473 15.50 -16.74 -18.67
C HIS A 473 15.53 -15.23 -18.90
N TRP A 474 15.08 -14.49 -17.89
CA TRP A 474 14.84 -13.06 -17.99
C TRP A 474 15.57 -12.30 -16.89
N GLU A 475 16.01 -11.09 -17.21
CA GLU A 475 16.70 -10.17 -16.31
C GLU A 475 15.86 -8.92 -16.00
N ALA A 476 16.12 -8.33 -14.84
CA ALA A 476 15.47 -7.11 -14.38
C ALA A 476 16.23 -5.87 -14.88
N VAL A 477 15.56 -5.00 -15.64
CA VAL A 477 16.18 -3.79 -16.22
C VAL A 477 15.87 -2.52 -15.45
N GLY A 478 14.60 -2.28 -15.12
CA GLY A 478 14.14 -1.03 -14.54
C GLY A 478 13.54 -0.06 -15.57
N CYS A 479 12.43 0.58 -15.20
CA CYS A 479 11.78 1.66 -15.93
C CYS A 479 10.97 2.51 -14.95
N GLU A 480 10.37 3.59 -15.42
CA GLU A 480 9.54 4.49 -14.59
C GLU A 480 8.37 3.76 -13.91
N ARG A 481 7.74 2.80 -14.59
CA ARG A 481 6.58 2.05 -14.05
C ARG A 481 6.92 1.14 -12.86
N CYS A 482 8.17 0.69 -12.76
CA CYS A 482 8.67 -0.10 -11.62
C CYS A 482 9.62 0.70 -10.73
N PHE A 483 9.64 2.03 -10.89
CA PHE A 483 10.50 2.95 -10.16
C PHE A 483 11.97 2.52 -10.22
N GLY A 484 12.44 2.15 -11.42
CA GLY A 484 13.82 1.75 -11.69
C GLY A 484 14.23 0.37 -11.20
N THR A 485 13.34 -0.40 -10.55
CA THR A 485 13.79 -1.64 -9.87
C THR A 485 13.75 -2.89 -10.71
N GLY A 486 13.02 -2.87 -11.82
CA GLY A 486 12.83 -4.03 -12.69
C GLY A 486 11.81 -5.03 -12.17
N TYR A 487 11.18 -4.78 -11.02
CA TYR A 487 10.17 -5.64 -10.42
C TYR A 487 8.87 -4.90 -10.08
N ALA A 488 7.74 -5.61 -10.12
CA ALA A 488 6.43 -5.08 -9.79
C ALA A 488 5.54 -6.16 -9.15
N GLY A 489 5.49 -6.20 -7.83
CA GLY A 489 4.71 -7.20 -7.09
C GLY A 489 5.52 -8.44 -6.74
N ARG A 490 4.83 -9.43 -6.15
CA ARG A 490 5.43 -10.67 -5.64
C ARG A 490 4.53 -11.86 -5.94
N ILE A 491 5.14 -13.02 -6.15
CA ILE A 491 4.46 -14.32 -6.25
C ILE A 491 5.11 -15.33 -5.31
N VAL A 492 4.34 -16.35 -4.95
CA VAL A 492 4.82 -17.48 -4.15
C VAL A 492 5.79 -18.30 -4.97
N ILE A 493 6.85 -18.81 -4.35
CA ILE A 493 7.45 -20.10 -4.72
C ILE A 493 7.18 -21.08 -3.59
N ALA A 494 6.78 -22.31 -3.93
CA ALA A 494 6.31 -23.26 -2.94
C ALA A 494 6.79 -24.68 -3.19
N GLU A 495 6.71 -25.47 -2.12
CA GLU A 495 6.72 -26.92 -2.14
C GLU A 495 5.52 -27.42 -1.33
N VAL A 496 4.75 -28.34 -1.90
CA VAL A 496 3.52 -28.87 -1.30
C VAL A 496 3.70 -30.35 -1.02
N LEU A 497 3.94 -30.66 0.26
CA LEU A 497 4.12 -32.01 0.78
C LEU A 497 2.77 -32.58 1.21
N SER A 498 2.28 -33.61 0.51
CA SER A 498 1.11 -34.39 0.91
C SER A 498 1.54 -35.53 1.84
N ILE A 499 0.83 -35.74 2.95
CA ILE A 499 1.11 -36.77 3.94
C ILE A 499 0.26 -38.00 3.65
N ASP A 500 0.78 -38.89 2.79
CA ASP A 500 0.22 -40.21 2.52
C ASP A 500 0.79 -41.30 3.44
N ASP A 501 0.34 -42.54 3.29
CA ASP A 501 0.69 -43.64 4.19
C ASP A 501 2.20 -43.94 4.26
N GLU A 502 2.94 -43.78 3.16
CA GLU A 502 4.39 -44.01 3.19
C GLU A 502 5.12 -42.86 3.89
N ILE A 503 4.69 -41.61 3.68
CA ILE A 503 5.23 -40.46 4.42
C ILE A 503 4.87 -40.59 5.91
N ARG A 504 3.66 -41.04 6.25
CA ARG A 504 3.23 -41.30 7.64
C ARG A 504 4.14 -42.29 8.34
N ASN A 505 4.59 -43.34 7.66
CA ASN A 505 5.53 -44.32 8.22
C ASN A 505 6.92 -43.73 8.55
N LEU A 506 7.27 -42.57 7.96
CA LEU A 506 8.49 -41.83 8.29
C LEU A 506 8.31 -40.86 9.47
N ILE A 507 7.08 -40.57 9.90
CA ILE A 507 6.79 -39.71 11.05
C ILE A 507 6.97 -40.53 12.33
N ARG A 508 8.22 -40.63 12.77
CA ARG A 508 8.68 -41.31 13.99
C ARG A 508 9.43 -40.32 14.90
N PRO A 509 9.69 -40.65 16.18
CA PRO A 509 10.44 -39.76 17.07
C PRO A 509 11.82 -39.32 16.52
N ASP A 510 12.45 -40.13 15.67
CA ASP A 510 13.73 -39.88 15.01
C ASP A 510 13.60 -39.41 13.55
N ALA A 511 12.42 -38.91 13.15
CA ALA A 511 12.11 -38.54 11.77
C ALA A 511 13.13 -37.54 11.21
N GLN A 512 13.79 -37.92 10.11
CA GLN A 512 14.76 -37.05 9.45
C GLN A 512 14.10 -36.30 8.30
N MET A 513 14.22 -34.96 8.32
CA MET A 513 13.73 -34.08 7.26
C MET A 513 14.15 -34.55 5.86
N ALA A 514 15.42 -34.94 5.70
CA ALA A 514 15.97 -35.35 4.41
C ALA A 514 15.28 -36.59 3.82
N GLN A 515 14.87 -37.55 4.66
CA GLN A 515 14.18 -38.76 4.21
C GLN A 515 12.75 -38.46 3.76
N ILE A 516 12.04 -37.62 4.52
CA ILE A 516 10.68 -37.16 4.18
C ILE A 516 10.71 -36.38 2.86
N GLU A 517 11.68 -35.47 2.72
CA GLU A 517 11.84 -34.67 1.51
C GLU A 517 12.17 -35.55 0.29
N ALA A 518 13.10 -36.50 0.43
CA ALA A 518 13.46 -37.42 -0.65
C ALA A 518 12.27 -38.26 -1.12
N LEU A 519 11.46 -38.78 -0.18
CA LEU A 519 10.25 -39.53 -0.51
C LEU A 519 9.16 -38.63 -1.12
N GLY A 520 9.00 -37.41 -0.61
CA GLY A 520 8.09 -36.43 -1.22
C GLY A 520 8.47 -36.14 -2.68
N ARG A 521 9.77 -35.91 -2.94
CA ARG A 521 10.30 -35.67 -4.29
C ARG A 521 10.09 -36.87 -5.22
N SER A 522 10.35 -38.09 -4.76
CA SER A 522 10.12 -39.30 -5.59
C SER A 522 8.64 -39.49 -5.96
N LYS A 523 7.73 -38.95 -5.14
CA LYS A 523 6.27 -38.91 -5.38
C LYS A 523 5.79 -37.67 -6.14
N GLY A 524 6.70 -36.88 -6.71
CA GLY A 524 6.37 -35.72 -7.55
C GLY A 524 6.10 -34.43 -6.79
N MET A 525 6.53 -34.31 -5.53
CA MET A 525 6.61 -33.01 -4.86
C MET A 525 7.62 -32.12 -5.59
N THR A 526 7.17 -30.95 -6.03
CA THR A 526 8.06 -29.91 -6.57
C THR A 526 8.75 -29.21 -5.40
N THR A 527 10.06 -29.01 -5.49
CA THR A 527 10.81 -28.23 -4.49
C THR A 527 10.68 -26.73 -4.77
N MET A 528 10.92 -25.89 -3.76
CA MET A 528 10.92 -24.44 -3.97
C MET A 528 11.90 -23.98 -5.07
N ILE A 529 13.04 -24.68 -5.21
CA ILE A 529 14.04 -24.38 -6.25
C ILE A 529 13.49 -24.75 -7.63
N MET A 530 12.84 -25.90 -7.78
CA MET A 530 12.24 -26.35 -9.04
C MET A 530 11.10 -25.41 -9.49
N ASP A 531 10.23 -25.03 -8.56
CA ASP A 531 9.14 -24.09 -8.82
C ASP A 531 9.68 -22.68 -9.17
N GLY A 532 10.71 -22.22 -8.45
CA GLY A 532 11.45 -21.00 -8.78
C GLY A 532 12.08 -21.05 -10.18
N LEU A 533 12.72 -22.17 -10.54
CA LEU A 533 13.32 -22.38 -11.86
C LEU A 533 12.29 -22.31 -12.98
N ALA A 534 11.12 -22.94 -12.81
CA ALA A 534 10.02 -22.84 -13.77
C ALA A 534 9.52 -21.39 -13.94
N LYS A 535 9.53 -20.60 -12.87
CA LYS A 535 9.18 -19.18 -12.89
C LYS A 535 10.25 -18.29 -13.55
N CYS A 536 11.53 -18.65 -13.44
CA CYS A 536 12.60 -18.01 -14.20
C CYS A 536 12.41 -18.24 -15.71
N ARG A 537 12.18 -19.50 -16.11
CA ARG A 537 11.96 -19.89 -17.51
C ARG A 537 10.77 -19.17 -18.14
N SER A 538 9.68 -19.02 -17.38
CA SER A 538 8.48 -18.30 -17.85
C SER A 538 8.56 -16.78 -17.75
N GLY A 539 9.70 -16.22 -17.33
CA GLY A 539 9.90 -14.76 -17.24
C GLY A 539 9.03 -14.08 -16.19
N LYS A 540 8.69 -14.80 -15.12
CA LYS A 540 7.97 -14.29 -13.95
C LYS A 540 8.91 -13.71 -12.90
N THR A 541 10.08 -14.31 -12.70
CA THR A 541 11.11 -13.86 -11.74
C THR A 541 12.50 -14.03 -12.34
N THR A 542 13.54 -13.60 -11.64
CA THR A 542 14.93 -13.84 -12.01
C THR A 542 15.57 -14.94 -11.16
N GLN A 543 16.71 -15.45 -11.62
CA GLN A 543 17.50 -16.44 -10.88
C GLN A 543 18.05 -15.86 -9.56
N GLU A 544 18.38 -14.56 -9.51
CA GLU A 544 18.89 -13.87 -8.32
C GLU A 544 17.82 -13.87 -7.22
N GLU A 545 16.56 -13.64 -7.57
CA GLU A 545 15.46 -13.71 -6.62
C GLU A 545 15.25 -15.11 -6.06
N VAL A 546 15.36 -16.15 -6.91
CA VAL A 546 15.24 -17.54 -6.46
C VAL A 546 16.39 -17.91 -5.53
N ARG A 547 17.64 -17.56 -5.88
CA ARG A 547 18.82 -17.80 -5.02
C ARG A 547 18.67 -17.10 -3.66
N ARG A 548 18.26 -15.82 -3.67
CA ARG A 548 18.08 -15.00 -2.46
C ARG A 548 17.16 -15.63 -1.43
N VAL A 549 16.08 -16.27 -1.85
CA VAL A 549 15.05 -16.76 -0.91
C VAL A 549 15.07 -18.27 -0.67
N ALA A 550 15.71 -19.04 -1.56
CA ALA A 550 15.70 -20.51 -1.52
C ALA A 550 17.09 -21.13 -1.27
N LEU A 551 18.19 -20.41 -1.53
CA LEU A 551 19.56 -20.96 -1.46
C LEU A 551 20.46 -20.21 -0.48
N ASP A 552 20.34 -18.89 -0.39
CA ASP A 552 21.16 -18.04 0.49
C ASP A 552 20.57 -17.96 1.93
N ILE A 553 19.97 -19.06 2.41
CA ILE A 553 19.24 -19.16 3.69
C ILE A 553 20.17 -19.47 4.86
#